data_AF-A0A960WCR4-F1
#
_entry.id   AF-A0A960WCR4-F1
#
_cell.length_a   1.000
_cell.length_b   1.000
_cell.length_c   1.000
_cell.angle_alpha   90.00
_cell.angle_beta   90.00
_cell.angle_gamma   90.00
#
_symmetry.space_group_name_H-M   'P 1'
#
loop_
_entity.id
_entity.type
_entity.pdbx_description
1 polymer ?
#
loop_
_entity_poly.entity_id
_entity_poly.type
_entity_poly.pdbx_seq_one_letter_code
_entity_poly.pdbx_strand_id
1 'polypeptide(L)'
;MKIRTFLFLFFVSIHCSFATESKDLVEQPNLADEKTFKKLETFSKVLGYLEQNYIDRLDNEILIEQAIKGMVQNLDPHTVYLTKDE
;
A
#
# COMPACT_ATOMS: atom_id res chain seq x y z
N MET A 1 -30.70 35.81 -28.93
CA MET A 1 -30.36 34.37 -28.93
C MET A 1 -28.86 34.14 -29.21
N LYS A 2 -27.96 34.81 -28.48
CA LYS A 2 -26.49 34.73 -28.73
C LYS A 2 -25.66 34.54 -27.44
N ILE A 3 -26.24 34.81 -26.26
CA ILE A 3 -25.54 34.71 -24.97
C ILE A 3 -25.48 33.26 -24.43
N ARG A 4 -26.49 32.43 -24.74
CA ARG A 4 -26.57 31.02 -24.29
C ARG A 4 -25.56 30.13 -25.02
N THR A 5 -25.37 30.39 -26.31
CA THR A 5 -24.37 29.70 -27.15
C THR A 5 -22.93 30.04 -26.72
N PHE A 6 -22.69 31.27 -26.27
CA PHE A 6 -21.37 31.70 -25.79
C PHE A 6 -21.02 31.08 -24.42
N LEU A 7 -22.00 30.94 -23.53
CA LEU A 7 -21.84 30.27 -22.24
C LEU A 7 -21.56 28.77 -22.42
N PHE A 8 -22.18 28.12 -23.40
CA PHE A 8 -21.96 26.70 -23.68
C PHE A 8 -20.56 26.41 -24.27
N LEU A 9 -20.03 27.32 -25.09
CA LEU A 9 -18.67 27.21 -25.66
C LEU A 9 -17.55 27.37 -24.61
N PHE A 10 -17.80 28.15 -23.56
CA PHE A 10 -16.82 28.32 -22.46
C PHE A 10 -16.69 27.05 -21.61
N PHE A 11 -17.80 26.35 -21.37
CA PHE A 11 -17.82 25.09 -20.61
C PHE A 11 -17.20 23.90 -21.37
N VAL A 12 -17.42 23.82 -22.69
CA VAL A 12 -16.81 22.78 -23.53
C VAL A 12 -15.28 22.95 -23.63
N SER A 13 -14.78 24.19 -23.65
CA SER A 13 -13.33 24.43 -23.72
C SER A 13 -12.59 24.14 -22.42
N ILE A 14 -13.25 24.27 -21.26
CA ILE A 14 -12.68 23.93 -19.94
C ILE A 14 -12.69 22.41 -19.69
N HIS A 15 -13.60 21.65 -20.30
CA HIS A 15 -13.62 20.19 -20.19
C HIS A 15 -12.68 19.47 -21.17
N CYS A 16 -12.15 20.16 -22.18
CA CYS A 16 -11.18 19.60 -23.13
C CYS A 16 -9.72 19.81 -22.67
N SER A 17 -9.44 19.52 -21.40
CA SER A 17 -8.06 19.38 -20.90
C SER A 17 -7.84 18.06 -20.15
N PHE A 18 -8.87 17.24 -19.99
CA PHE A 18 -8.76 15.90 -19.37
C PHE A 18 -8.78 14.80 -20.44
N ALA A 19 -7.89 14.91 -21.42
CA ALA A 19 -7.57 13.82 -22.33
C ALA A 19 -6.05 13.79 -22.49
N THR A 20 -5.34 13.60 -21.39
CA THR A 20 -4.03 12.97 -21.46
C THR A 20 -4.31 11.47 -21.55
N GLU A 21 -4.18 10.94 -22.75
CA GLU A 21 -4.07 9.49 -22.96
C GLU A 21 -2.68 9.11 -22.48
N SER A 22 -2.53 8.94 -21.17
CA SER A 22 -1.41 8.17 -20.64
C SER A 22 -1.62 6.76 -21.14
N LYS A 23 -0.73 6.31 -22.03
CA LYS A 23 -0.52 4.89 -22.27
C LYS A 23 -0.20 4.28 -20.92
N ASP A 24 -1.21 3.71 -20.27
CA ASP A 24 -1.02 2.87 -19.11
C ASP A 24 -0.01 1.81 -19.54
N LEU A 25 1.21 1.93 -19.01
CA LEU A 25 2.10 0.80 -18.91
C LEU A 25 1.32 -0.18 -18.04
N VAL A 26 0.59 -1.08 -18.69
CA VAL A 26 0.07 -2.28 -18.04
C VAL A 26 1.32 -3.04 -17.61
N GLU A 27 1.79 -2.68 -16.43
CA GLU A 27 2.74 -3.44 -15.64
C GLU A 27 2.06 -4.78 -15.45
N GLN A 28 2.42 -5.74 -16.31
CA GLN A 28 1.91 -7.10 -16.18
C GLN A 28 2.21 -7.52 -14.76
N PRO A 29 1.21 -7.97 -13.98
CA PRO A 29 1.44 -8.32 -12.58
C PRO A 29 2.54 -9.36 -12.58
N ASN A 30 3.71 -8.98 -12.10
CA ASN A 30 4.81 -9.88 -11.95
C ASN A 30 4.33 -10.94 -10.96
N LEU A 31 4.35 -12.21 -11.37
CA LEU A 31 3.88 -13.34 -10.56
C LEU A 31 4.60 -13.42 -9.20
N ALA A 32 5.81 -12.86 -9.07
CA ALA A 32 6.52 -12.72 -7.81
C ALA A 32 5.88 -11.66 -6.89
N ASP A 33 5.30 -10.59 -7.46
CA ASP A 33 4.61 -9.55 -6.72
C ASP A 33 3.28 -10.07 -6.18
N GLU A 34 2.51 -10.82 -6.98
CA GLU A 34 1.26 -11.47 -6.53
C GLU A 34 1.50 -12.38 -5.32
N LYS A 35 2.54 -13.21 -5.38
CA LYS A 35 2.93 -14.09 -4.25
C LYS A 35 3.34 -13.30 -3.03
N THR A 36 4.03 -12.18 -3.20
CA THR A 36 4.46 -11.31 -2.11
C THR A 36 3.27 -10.62 -1.46
N PHE A 37 2.35 -10.06 -2.25
CA PHE A 37 1.12 -9.45 -1.74
C PHE A 37 0.27 -10.44 -0.95
N LYS A 38 0.14 -11.69 -1.41
CA LYS A 38 -0.59 -12.73 -0.68
C LYS A 38 0.03 -13.07 0.68
N LYS A 39 1.36 -13.04 0.78
CA LYS A 39 2.06 -13.22 2.06
C LYS A 39 1.83 -12.04 3.00
N LEU A 40 1.86 -10.81 2.49
CA LEU A 40 1.54 -9.62 3.26
C LEU A 40 0.09 -9.60 3.75
N GLU A 41 -0.85 -10.05 2.92
CA GLU A 41 -2.26 -10.23 3.30
C GLU A 41 -2.38 -11.23 4.47
N THR A 42 -1.66 -12.35 4.40
CA THR A 42 -1.64 -13.35 5.47
C THR A 42 -1.07 -12.77 6.77
N PHE A 43 0.03 -12.03 6.69
CA PHE A 43 0.62 -11.34 7.83
C PHE A 43 -0.36 -10.35 8.47
N SER A 44 -1.01 -9.51 7.66
CA SER A 44 -2.01 -8.54 8.11
C SER A 44 -3.21 -9.22 8.80
N LYS A 45 -3.69 -10.35 8.26
CA LYS A 45 -4.76 -11.13 8.90
C LYS A 45 -4.37 -11.66 10.27
N VAL A 46 -3.13 -12.15 10.43
CA VAL A 46 -2.65 -12.63 11.72
C VAL A 46 -2.54 -11.50 12.73
N LEU A 47 -2.01 -10.34 12.33
CA LEU A 47 -1.94 -9.16 13.20
C LEU A 47 -3.34 -8.73 13.68
N GLY A 48 -4.30 -8.59 12.75
CA GLY A 48 -5.69 -8.24 13.09
C GLY A 48 -6.39 -9.32 13.94
N TYR A 49 -6.05 -10.59 13.75
CA TYR A 49 -6.56 -11.66 14.62
C TYR A 49 -6.04 -11.51 16.06
N LEU A 50 -4.76 -11.22 16.24
CA LEU A 50 -4.18 -10.98 17.57
C LEU A 50 -4.82 -9.77 18.25
N GLU A 51 -4.96 -8.65 17.54
CA GLU A 51 -5.61 -7.45 18.08
C GLU A 51 -7.04 -7.70 18.59
N GLN A 52 -7.81 -8.53 17.87
CA GLN A 52 -9.22 -8.78 18.19
C GLN A 52 -9.43 -9.86 19.24
N ASN A 53 -8.52 -10.83 19.34
CA ASN A 53 -8.74 -12.05 20.13
C ASN A 53 -7.80 -12.15 21.33
N TYR A 54 -6.79 -11.29 21.45
CA TYR A 54 -5.92 -11.27 22.61
C TYR A 54 -6.57 -10.50 23.77
N ILE A 55 -6.38 -11.02 24.99
CA ILE A 55 -7.05 -10.51 26.19
C ILE A 55 -6.50 -9.13 26.62
N ASP A 56 -5.20 -8.92 26.38
CA ASP A 56 -4.50 -7.68 26.70
C ASP A 56 -4.39 -6.79 25.47
N ARG A 57 -4.25 -5.48 25.73
CA ARG A 57 -3.97 -4.53 24.66
C ARG A 57 -2.58 -4.80 24.08
N LEU A 58 -2.54 -5.09 22.79
CA LEU A 58 -1.30 -5.26 22.05
C LEU A 58 -0.84 -3.93 21.47
N ASP A 59 0.47 -3.72 21.50
CA ASP A 59 1.13 -2.65 20.76
C ASP A 59 1.63 -3.21 19.43
N ASN A 60 1.00 -2.74 18.35
CA ASN A 60 1.32 -3.21 17.00
C ASN A 60 2.73 -2.84 16.57
N GLU A 61 3.27 -1.73 17.04
CA GLU A 61 4.63 -1.29 16.71
C GLU A 61 5.63 -2.31 17.26
N ILE A 62 5.46 -2.70 18.53
CA ILE A 62 6.26 -3.74 19.17
C ILE A 62 6.10 -5.09 18.45
N LEU A 63 4.88 -5.51 18.10
CA LEU A 63 4.67 -6.79 17.41
C LEU A 63 5.36 -6.85 16.05
N ILE A 64 5.31 -5.76 15.30
CA ILE A 64 5.95 -5.66 13.98
C ILE A 64 7.48 -5.70 14.14
N GLU A 65 8.05 -4.96 15.08
CA GLU A 65 9.49 -4.98 15.35
C GLU A 65 9.97 -6.38 15.75
N GLN A 66 9.25 -7.06 16.64
CA GLN A 66 9.57 -8.44 17.05
C GLN A 66 9.44 -9.43 15.90
N ALA A 67 8.43 -9.26 15.03
CA ALA A 67 8.28 -10.09 13.84
C ALA A 67 9.46 -9.90 12.87
N ILE A 68 9.89 -8.67 12.63
CA ILE A 68 11.05 -8.37 11.78
C ILE A 68 12.33 -8.95 12.38
N LYS A 69 12.54 -8.74 13.68
CA LYS A 69 13.68 -9.32 14.42
C LYS A 69 13.71 -10.85 14.28
N GLY A 70 12.57 -11.51 14.45
CA GLY A 70 12.44 -12.96 14.28
C GLY A 70 12.68 -13.43 12.85
N MET A 71 12.27 -12.66 11.84
CA MET A 71 12.54 -12.98 10.42
C MET A 71 14.04 -12.97 10.10
N VAL A 72 14.80 -12.04 10.67
CA VAL A 72 16.24 -11.91 10.38
C VAL A 72 17.12 -12.77 11.27
N GLN A 73 16.64 -13.20 12.44
CA GLN A 73 17.43 -13.93 13.44
C GLN A 73 18.07 -15.22 12.90
N ASN A 74 17.42 -15.90 11.97
CA ASN A 74 17.92 -17.16 11.38
C ASN A 74 18.38 -16.99 9.92
N LEU A 75 18.45 -15.76 9.42
CA LEU A 75 18.81 -15.50 8.03
C LEU A 75 20.32 -15.69 7.82
N ASP A 76 21.12 -15.09 8.70
CA ASP A 76 22.58 -15.22 8.73
C ASP A 76 23.14 -14.74 10.10
N PRO A 77 24.22 -15.34 10.64
CA PRO A 77 24.77 -14.99 11.95
C PRO A 77 25.25 -13.53 12.10
N HIS A 78 25.47 -12.82 11.01
CA HIS A 78 25.89 -11.41 11.03
C HIS A 78 24.73 -10.45 10.75
N THR A 79 23.53 -10.96 10.45
CA THR A 79 22.36 -10.11 10.23
C THR A 79 21.78 -9.69 11.57
N VAL A 80 21.73 -8.38 11.81
CA VAL A 80 21.11 -7.78 12.99
C VAL A 80 20.10 -6.75 12.51
N TYR A 81 18.87 -6.82 13.05
CA TYR A 81 17.89 -5.76 12.92
C TYR A 81 18.14 -4.71 14.00
N LEU A 82 18.31 -3.46 13.59
CA LEU A 82 18.50 -2.32 14.49
C LEU A 82 17.19 -1.56 14.62
N THR A 83 16.73 -1.41 15.85
CA THR A 83 15.60 -0.55 16.18
C THR A 83 16.04 0.91 16.28
N LYS A 84 15.08 1.84 16.35
CA LYS A 84 15.37 3.28 16.42
C LYS A 84 16.08 3.69 17.71
N ASP A 85 15.90 2.90 18.77
CA ASP A 85 16.40 3.18 20.12
C ASP A 85 17.71 2.43 20.46
N GLU A 86 18.21 1.62 19.53
CA GLU A 86 19.52 0.93 19.58
C GLU A 86 20.60 1.73 18.85
#